data_AF-A0A9D4JHC9-F1
#
_entry.id   AF-A0A9D4JHC9-F1
#
_cell.length_a   1.000
_cell.length_b   1.000
_cell.length_c   1.000
_cell.angle_alpha   90.00
_cell.angle_beta   90.00
_cell.angle_gamma   90.00
#
_symmetry.space_group_name_H-M   'P 1'
#
loop_
_entity.id
_entity.type
_entity.pdbx_description
1 polymer ?
#
loop_
_entity_poly.entity_id
_entity_poly.type
_entity_poly.pdbx_seq_one_letter_code
_entity_poly.pdbx_strand_id
1 'polypeptide(L)'
;MLVAETIETPESLNNNKYYSAEAILEMVDVTGPVNLNPSKAAPPNCNIINSTVLNCPYQFYPRDSKTACLTFNDLLKNNPIRETEKIIGNKVDNEYFFNFGFPGQNGSTIGSVNAREFIFATVPMLTQPDEINTLCDEGQCRREGMCACTYTQKIPSDKLIQMVFTNIGNGSGWSHPIHLHGHTFNVIKMGLGSYTPDTGILVAPNQDIICTDGRKFCSTMRWKDSSRNNGNVTGMN
;
A
#
# COMPACT_ATOMS: atom_id res chain seq x y z
N MET A 1 -1.70 -11.30 -14.33
CA MET A 1 -0.72 -11.45 -13.24
C MET A 1 0.00 -10.13 -13.11
N LEU A 2 -0.19 -9.42 -11.99
CA LEU A 2 0.53 -8.18 -11.69
C LEU A 2 1.63 -8.53 -10.69
N VAL A 3 2.85 -8.09 -10.98
CA VAL A 3 4.01 -8.22 -10.11
C VAL A 3 4.24 -6.86 -9.46
N ALA A 4 4.81 -6.80 -8.26
CA ALA A 4 5.33 -5.54 -7.72
C ALA A 4 6.38 -4.95 -8.68
N GLU A 5 5.99 -3.95 -9.46
CA GLU A 5 6.88 -3.29 -10.41
C GLU A 5 7.78 -2.31 -9.66
N THR A 6 9.05 -2.27 -10.06
CA THR A 6 9.99 -1.23 -9.67
C THR A 6 10.54 -0.50 -10.88
N ILE A 7 10.57 0.84 -10.86
CA ILE A 7 11.30 1.65 -11.85
C ILE A 7 12.81 1.58 -11.60
N GLU A 8 13.23 1.12 -10.42
CA GLU A 8 14.64 0.99 -10.09
C GLU A 8 15.33 -0.12 -10.90
N THR A 9 16.51 0.18 -11.43
CA THR A 9 17.30 -0.76 -12.20
C THR A 9 18.01 -1.77 -11.27
N PRO A 10 18.32 -2.99 -11.74
CA PRO A 10 19.03 -3.99 -10.95
C PRO A 10 20.36 -3.50 -10.33
N GLU A 11 20.99 -2.48 -10.92
CA GLU A 11 22.20 -1.85 -10.40
C GLU A 11 21.99 -1.09 -9.08
N SER A 12 20.78 -0.62 -8.77
CA SER A 12 20.47 0.01 -7.47
C SER A 12 20.20 -1.02 -6.37
N LEU A 13 19.81 -2.24 -6.75
CA LEU A 13 19.43 -3.32 -5.84
C LEU A 13 20.62 -4.26 -5.62
N ASN A 14 21.57 -3.82 -4.79
CA ASN A 14 22.85 -4.48 -4.47
C ASN A 14 22.76 -5.96 -3.97
N ASN A 15 21.58 -6.57 -3.88
CA ASN A 15 21.37 -7.85 -3.20
C ASN A 15 20.54 -8.92 -3.94
N ASN A 16 20.12 -8.74 -5.20
CA ASN A 16 19.41 -9.78 -6.01
C ASN A 16 18.19 -10.46 -5.32
N LYS A 17 17.68 -9.92 -4.20
CA LYS A 17 16.52 -10.47 -3.49
C LYS A 17 15.27 -9.78 -3.98
N TYR A 18 14.50 -10.50 -4.79
CA TYR A 18 13.22 -10.05 -5.33
C TYR A 18 12.08 -10.70 -4.55
N TYR A 19 11.18 -9.89 -3.98
CA TYR A 19 9.94 -10.36 -3.38
C TYR A 19 8.79 -10.05 -4.35
N SER A 20 8.10 -11.09 -4.82
CA SER A 20 6.94 -10.97 -5.71
C SER A 20 5.67 -11.27 -4.92
N ALA A 21 4.68 -10.39 -5.04
CA ALA A 21 3.30 -10.67 -4.67
C ALA A 21 2.45 -10.59 -5.94
N GLU A 22 1.55 -11.56 -6.12
CA GLU A 22 0.78 -11.73 -7.35
C GLU A 22 -0.71 -11.59 -7.08
N ALA A 23 -1.40 -10.87 -7.97
CA ALA A 23 -2.86 -10.78 -7.97
C ALA A 23 -3.45 -11.32 -9.28
N ILE A 24 -4.60 -11.99 -9.17
CA ILE A 24 -5.43 -12.44 -10.28
C ILE A 24 -6.57 -11.44 -10.45
N LEU A 25 -6.69 -10.86 -11.65
CA LEU A 25 -7.82 -10.00 -11.99
C LEU A 25 -8.94 -10.87 -12.56
N GLU A 26 -10.08 -10.86 -11.89
CA GLU A 26 -11.32 -11.41 -12.41
C GLU A 26 -12.02 -10.31 -13.20
N MET A 27 -12.26 -10.54 -14.49
CA MET A 27 -12.94 -9.58 -15.35
C MET A 27 -14.41 -9.99 -15.51
N VAL A 28 -15.31 -9.06 -15.21
CA VAL A 28 -16.75 -9.22 -15.46
C VAL A 28 -16.98 -9.34 -16.97
N ASP A 29 -17.96 -10.13 -17.38
CA ASP A 29 -18.34 -10.39 -18.78
C ASP A 29 -17.35 -11.22 -19.62
N VAL A 30 -16.32 -11.81 -19.01
CA VAL A 30 -15.52 -12.85 -19.67
C VAL A 30 -16.23 -14.20 -19.52
N THR A 31 -16.86 -14.67 -20.59
CA THR A 31 -17.47 -16.00 -20.63
C THR A 31 -16.38 -17.08 -20.63
N GLY A 32 -16.18 -17.75 -19.49
CA GLY A 32 -15.26 -18.88 -19.37
C GLY A 32 -15.07 -19.33 -17.92
N PRO A 33 -14.52 -20.53 -17.68
CA PRO A 33 -14.17 -20.96 -16.33
C PRO A 33 -13.08 -20.04 -15.75
N VAL A 34 -13.25 -19.66 -14.48
CA VAL A 34 -12.25 -18.86 -13.75
C VAL A 34 -10.94 -19.64 -13.72
N ASN A 35 -9.89 -19.07 -14.33
CA ASN A 35 -8.56 -19.65 -14.25
C ASN A 35 -7.91 -19.23 -12.93
N LEU A 36 -7.95 -20.11 -11.95
CA LEU A 36 -7.36 -19.88 -10.62
C LEU A 36 -5.83 -19.93 -10.62
N ASN A 37 -5.21 -20.50 -11.66
CA ASN A 37 -3.75 -20.63 -11.79
C ASN A 37 -3.30 -20.17 -13.19
N PRO A 38 -3.48 -18.89 -13.53
CA PRO A 38 -3.05 -18.38 -14.82
C PRO A 38 -1.53 -18.43 -14.92
N SER A 39 -1.01 -18.84 -16.08
CA SER A 39 0.42 -18.75 -16.37
C SER A 39 0.89 -17.30 -16.22
N LYS A 40 2.13 -17.12 -15.74
CA LYS A 40 2.74 -15.79 -15.64
C LYS A 40 2.67 -15.06 -16.96
N ALA A 41 2.04 -13.89 -16.93
CA ALA A 41 1.98 -13.03 -18.10
C ALA A 41 3.40 -12.59 -18.43
N ALA A 42 3.81 -12.77 -19.68
CA ALA A 42 5.03 -12.15 -20.16
C ALA A 42 4.80 -10.63 -20.24
N PRO A 43 5.79 -9.79 -19.85
CA PRO A 43 5.70 -8.37 -20.10
C PRO A 43 5.40 -8.12 -21.59
N PRO A 44 4.40 -7.28 -21.93
CA PRO A 44 4.15 -6.95 -23.32
C PRO A 44 5.39 -6.29 -23.93
N ASN A 45 5.65 -6.54 -25.22
CA ASN A 45 6.75 -5.88 -25.93
C ASN A 45 6.34 -4.43 -26.26
N CYS A 46 6.48 -3.54 -25.28
CA CYS A 46 6.10 -2.12 -25.37
C CYS A 46 6.94 -1.31 -26.36
N ASN A 47 7.99 -1.89 -26.96
CA ASN A 47 8.87 -1.17 -27.89
C ASN A 47 8.16 -0.72 -29.18
N ILE A 48 7.09 -1.43 -29.55
CA ILE A 48 6.37 -1.26 -30.83
C ILE A 48 5.07 -0.45 -30.65
N ILE A 49 4.43 -0.48 -29.48
CA ILE A 49 3.08 0.09 -29.25
C ILE A 49 3.07 0.87 -27.93
N ASN A 50 2.37 2.02 -27.91
CA ASN A 50 2.03 2.72 -26.68
C ASN A 50 1.26 1.75 -25.75
N SER A 51 1.91 1.34 -24.66
CA SER A 51 1.36 0.34 -23.75
C SER A 51 0.76 1.01 -22.54
N THR A 52 -0.31 0.42 -21.99
CA THR A 52 -0.95 0.94 -20.78
C THR A 52 -0.82 -0.08 -19.67
N VAL A 53 -0.21 0.33 -18.56
CA VAL A 53 -0.17 -0.46 -17.33
C VAL A 53 -1.36 -0.07 -16.47
N LEU A 54 -2.05 -1.07 -15.92
CA LEU A 54 -3.18 -0.88 -15.03
C LEU A 54 -2.71 -0.87 -13.58
N ASN A 55 -3.26 0.04 -12.77
CA ASN A 55 -2.99 0.14 -11.32
C ASN A 55 -1.48 0.29 -11.01
N CYS A 56 -0.83 1.19 -11.75
CA CYS A 56 0.61 1.33 -11.64
C CYS A 56 1.02 1.93 -10.29
N PRO A 57 2.17 1.53 -9.76
CA PRO A 57 2.69 2.02 -8.49
C PRO A 57 3.21 3.47 -8.54
N TYR A 58 3.33 4.05 -9.73
CA TYR A 58 3.86 5.40 -9.97
C TYR A 58 3.01 6.13 -11.00
N GLN A 59 3.09 7.46 -11.01
CA GLN A 59 2.34 8.28 -11.96
C GLN A 59 2.92 8.24 -13.38
N PHE A 60 4.25 8.13 -13.50
CA PHE A 60 4.95 8.20 -14.78
C PHE A 60 5.99 7.08 -14.90
N TYR A 61 6.10 6.51 -16.10
CA TYR A 61 7.22 5.66 -16.51
C TYR A 61 8.24 6.50 -17.30
N PRO A 62 9.51 6.08 -17.37
CA PRO A 62 10.51 6.75 -18.19
C PRO A 62 10.03 6.94 -19.63
N ARG A 63 10.27 8.12 -20.23
CA ARG A 63 9.72 8.48 -21.55
C ARG A 63 10.03 7.45 -22.65
N ASP A 64 11.23 6.88 -22.61
CA ASP A 64 11.70 5.89 -23.59
C ASP A 64 10.97 4.55 -23.50
N SER A 65 10.23 4.29 -22.42
CA SER A 65 9.44 3.08 -22.23
C SER A 65 8.14 3.03 -23.05
N LYS A 66 7.70 4.16 -23.64
CA LYS A 66 6.41 4.33 -24.34
C LYS A 66 5.22 3.75 -23.55
N THR A 67 5.31 3.82 -22.22
CA THR A 67 4.35 3.22 -21.30
C THR A 67 3.57 4.31 -20.58
N ALA A 68 2.24 4.24 -20.68
CA ALA A 68 1.31 5.10 -19.97
C ALA A 68 0.77 4.36 -18.73
N CYS A 69 0.50 5.12 -17.68
CA CYS A 69 -0.17 4.58 -16.51
C CYS A 69 -1.68 4.87 -16.53
N LEU A 70 -2.49 3.84 -16.29
CA LEU A 70 -3.90 3.97 -15.95
C LEU A 70 -4.07 3.64 -14.46
N THR A 71 -4.23 4.67 -13.64
CA THR A 71 -4.34 4.48 -12.18
C THR A 71 -5.70 3.89 -11.80
N PHE A 72 -5.79 3.28 -10.62
CA PHE A 72 -7.08 2.82 -10.10
C PHE A 72 -8.13 3.94 -10.05
N ASN A 73 -7.74 5.17 -9.66
CA ASN A 73 -8.66 6.31 -9.65
C ASN A 73 -9.15 6.71 -11.04
N ASP A 74 -8.36 6.50 -12.09
CA ASP A 74 -8.80 6.82 -13.46
C ASP A 74 -9.87 5.82 -13.95
N LEU A 75 -9.84 4.58 -13.45
CA LEU A 75 -10.89 3.59 -13.69
C LEU A 75 -12.20 4.02 -13.02
N LEU A 76 -12.14 4.52 -11.79
CA LEU A 76 -13.32 4.95 -11.04
C LEU A 76 -14.06 6.13 -11.69
N LYS A 77 -13.34 7.02 -12.38
CA LYS A 77 -13.96 8.17 -13.08
C LYS A 77 -14.94 7.74 -14.18
N ASN A 78 -14.76 6.53 -14.75
CA ASN A 78 -15.48 6.06 -15.93
C ASN A 78 -16.33 4.80 -15.67
N ASN A 79 -16.35 4.26 -14.45
CA ASN A 79 -16.99 2.97 -14.16
C ASN A 79 -18.26 3.14 -13.28
N PRO A 80 -19.43 2.64 -13.73
CA PRO A 80 -20.68 2.69 -12.96
C PRO A 80 -20.75 1.71 -11.78
N ILE A 81 -19.72 0.88 -11.53
CA ILE A 81 -19.61 0.05 -10.31
C ILE A 81 -19.23 0.95 -9.12
N ARG A 82 -20.13 1.89 -8.80
CA ARG A 82 -20.14 2.74 -7.61
C ARG A 82 -20.97 2.14 -6.49
N GLU A 83 -21.36 0.87 -6.57
CA GLU A 83 -22.19 0.24 -5.54
C GLU A 83 -21.47 0.20 -4.20
N THR A 84 -20.16 -0.11 -4.18
CA THR A 84 -19.36 -0.08 -2.95
C THR A 84 -19.25 1.33 -2.37
N GLU A 85 -19.08 2.35 -3.21
CA GLU A 85 -19.06 3.76 -2.78
C GLU A 85 -20.42 4.21 -2.21
N LYS A 86 -21.54 3.76 -2.81
CA LYS A 86 -22.91 3.97 -2.30
C LYS A 86 -23.15 3.24 -0.97
N ILE A 87 -22.55 2.06 -0.76
CA ILE A 87 -22.66 1.28 0.48
C ILE A 87 -21.91 1.95 1.64
N ILE A 88 -20.77 2.59 1.36
CA ILE A 88 -19.89 3.19 2.39
C ILE A 88 -20.45 4.51 2.95
N GLY A 89 -21.38 5.18 2.27
CA GLY A 89 -21.99 6.47 2.63
C GLY A 89 -22.05 6.79 4.14
N ASN A 90 -20.98 7.40 4.67
CA ASN A 90 -20.75 7.75 6.08
C ASN A 90 -20.95 6.64 7.12
N LYS A 91 -20.78 5.36 6.74
CA LYS A 91 -21.01 4.18 7.59
C LYS A 91 -19.75 3.48 8.07
N VAL A 92 -18.57 4.05 7.87
CA VAL A 92 -17.33 3.46 8.41
C VAL A 92 -17.36 3.52 9.93
N ASP A 93 -17.34 2.35 10.58
CA ASP A 93 -17.32 2.24 12.05
C ASP A 93 -15.95 2.63 12.61
N ASN A 94 -14.88 2.20 11.93
CA ASN A 94 -13.51 2.40 12.37
C ASN A 94 -12.58 2.65 11.18
N GLU A 95 -11.69 3.64 11.33
CA GLU A 95 -10.66 3.98 10.36
C GLU A 95 -9.28 3.76 10.98
N TYR A 96 -8.41 3.01 10.30
CA TYR A 96 -7.05 2.71 10.74
C TYR A 96 -6.04 3.16 9.70
N PHE A 97 -4.91 3.69 10.14
CA PHE A 97 -3.83 4.14 9.29
C PHE A 97 -2.59 3.27 9.49
N PHE A 98 -1.99 2.87 8.37
CA PHE A 98 -0.77 2.09 8.35
C PHE A 98 0.22 2.73 7.36
N ASN A 99 1.35 3.19 7.87
CA ASN A 99 2.47 3.67 7.07
C ASN A 99 3.49 2.54 6.88
N PHE A 100 3.59 2.05 5.66
CA PHE A 100 4.60 1.08 5.26
C PHE A 100 5.83 1.84 4.83
N GLY A 101 6.99 1.45 5.32
CA GLY A 101 8.24 2.09 4.91
C GLY A 101 9.44 1.29 5.35
N PHE A 102 10.61 1.74 4.89
CA PHE A 102 11.90 1.19 5.24
C PHE A 102 12.69 2.14 6.15
N PRO A 103 12.32 2.26 7.44
CA PRO A 103 12.94 3.20 8.35
C PRO A 103 14.36 2.74 8.73
N GLY A 104 15.37 3.34 8.13
CA GLY A 104 16.76 3.09 8.51
C GLY A 104 17.72 4.07 7.86
N GLN A 105 19.01 3.89 8.13
CA GLN A 105 20.07 4.61 7.42
C GLN A 105 20.32 3.94 6.06
N ASN A 106 20.89 4.68 5.10
CA ASN A 106 21.26 4.14 3.79
C ASN A 106 22.07 2.83 3.96
N GLY A 107 21.55 1.73 3.38
CA GLY A 107 22.14 0.39 3.48
C GLY A 107 21.54 -0.52 4.57
N SER A 108 20.64 -0.02 5.42
CA SER A 108 19.88 -0.81 6.38
C SER A 108 18.39 -0.49 6.27
N THR A 109 17.67 -1.29 5.50
CA THR A 109 16.24 -1.12 5.20
C THR A 109 15.42 -2.17 5.94
N ILE A 110 15.14 -1.95 7.23
CA ILE A 110 14.18 -2.78 7.96
C ILE A 110 12.77 -2.46 7.45
N GLY A 111 11.99 -3.47 7.07
CA GLY A 111 10.59 -3.27 6.72
C GLY A 111 9.78 -2.94 7.98
N SER A 112 8.90 -1.95 7.90
CA SER A 112 8.10 -1.53 9.05
C SER A 112 6.66 -1.15 8.69
N VAL A 113 5.80 -1.19 9.70
CA VAL A 113 4.48 -0.58 9.69
C VAL A 113 4.38 0.39 10.86
N ASN A 114 4.04 1.65 10.61
CA ASN A 114 4.00 2.71 11.63
C ASN A 114 5.32 2.82 12.41
N ALA A 115 6.45 2.71 11.70
CA ALA A 115 7.82 2.67 12.23
C ALA A 115 8.14 1.49 13.16
N ARG A 116 7.33 0.43 13.15
CA ARG A 116 7.58 -0.80 13.90
C ARG A 116 8.05 -1.91 12.98
N GLU A 117 9.26 -2.40 13.22
CA GLU A 117 9.76 -3.64 12.63
C GLU A 117 9.03 -4.81 13.29
N PHE A 118 8.41 -5.66 12.47
CA PHE A 118 7.74 -6.84 12.97
C PHE A 118 8.76 -7.92 13.34
N ILE A 119 8.75 -8.37 14.59
CA ILE A 119 9.42 -9.60 15.01
C ILE A 119 8.35 -10.66 15.28
N PHE A 120 8.67 -11.91 14.99
CA PHE A 120 7.75 -13.00 15.27
C PHE A 120 7.60 -13.19 16.78
N ALA A 121 6.37 -13.52 17.21
CA ALA A 121 6.13 -14.00 18.56
C ALA A 121 6.88 -15.31 18.81
N THR A 122 7.29 -15.52 20.06
CA THR A 122 7.95 -16.76 20.51
C THR A 122 6.99 -17.95 20.58
N VAL A 123 5.69 -17.68 20.55
CA VAL A 123 4.59 -18.64 20.61
C VAL A 123 3.57 -18.35 19.49
N PRO A 124 2.78 -19.34 19.03
CA PRO A 124 1.74 -19.11 18.04
C PRO A 124 0.66 -18.16 18.56
N MET A 125 0.49 -17.03 17.88
CA MET A 125 -0.40 -15.96 18.33
C MET A 125 -1.88 -16.36 18.37
N LEU A 126 -2.27 -17.38 17.63
CA LEU A 126 -3.66 -17.86 17.58
C LEU A 126 -4.02 -18.72 18.80
N THR A 127 -3.11 -19.59 19.24
CA THR A 127 -3.38 -20.58 20.31
C THR A 127 -2.88 -20.14 21.68
N GLN A 128 -1.89 -19.25 21.73
CA GLN A 128 -1.24 -18.80 22.97
C GLN A 128 -1.08 -17.26 23.01
N PRO A 129 -2.15 -16.47 22.78
CA PRO A 129 -2.04 -15.02 22.68
C PRO A 129 -1.53 -14.35 23.97
N ASP A 130 -1.84 -14.91 25.13
CA ASP A 130 -1.47 -14.34 26.44
C ASP A 130 0.00 -14.60 26.82
N GLU A 131 0.68 -15.52 26.12
CA GLU A 131 2.08 -15.86 26.36
C GLU A 131 3.05 -15.03 25.48
N ILE A 132 2.52 -14.15 24.62
CA ILE A 132 3.35 -13.31 23.74
C ILE A 132 4.05 -12.23 24.57
N ASN A 133 5.37 -12.34 24.72
CA ASN A 133 6.20 -11.40 25.45
C ASN A 133 6.93 -10.36 24.56
N THR A 134 6.68 -10.39 23.25
CA THR A 134 7.30 -9.48 22.26
C THR A 134 6.35 -8.39 21.77
N LEU A 135 5.18 -8.21 22.39
CA LEU A 135 4.23 -7.13 22.02
C LEU A 135 4.89 -5.75 22.11
N CYS A 136 4.42 -4.82 21.27
CA CYS A 136 4.99 -3.48 21.26
C CYS A 136 4.67 -2.67 22.51
N ASP A 137 5.71 -2.11 23.13
CA ASP A 137 5.64 -1.12 24.19
C ASP A 137 6.26 0.20 23.69
N GLU A 138 5.45 1.27 23.64
CA GLU A 138 5.93 2.60 23.23
C GLU A 138 7.09 3.10 24.09
N GLY A 139 7.18 2.68 25.36
CA GLY A 139 8.26 3.04 26.26
C GLY A 139 9.63 2.49 25.86
N GLN A 140 9.67 1.47 25.00
CA GLN A 140 10.90 0.79 24.56
C GLN A 140 11.37 1.18 23.15
N CYS A 141 10.65 2.09 22.49
CA CYS A 141 10.98 2.56 21.16
C CYS A 141 12.19 3.53 21.19
N ARG A 142 13.02 3.47 20.14
CA ARG A 142 14.19 4.37 19.98
C ARG A 142 13.75 5.83 19.82
N ARG A 143 14.68 6.79 19.94
CA ARG A 143 14.41 8.25 19.86
C ARG A 143 13.59 8.72 18.64
N GLU A 144 13.60 7.96 17.54
CA GLU A 144 12.83 8.27 16.32
C GLU A 144 11.48 7.51 16.24
N GLY A 145 11.06 6.86 17.33
CA GLY A 145 9.85 6.05 17.44
C GLY A 145 9.98 4.64 16.87
N MET A 146 11.17 4.22 16.44
CA MET A 146 11.38 2.88 15.89
C MET A 146 11.43 1.82 16.99
N CYS A 147 10.69 0.73 16.78
CA CYS A 147 10.66 -0.40 17.70
C CYS A 147 10.68 -1.71 16.90
N ALA A 148 11.31 -2.75 17.45
CA ALA A 148 11.23 -4.10 16.93
C ALA A 148 10.36 -4.92 17.89
N CYS A 149 9.16 -5.30 17.45
CA CYS A 149 8.15 -5.91 18.30
C CYS A 149 7.05 -6.61 17.47
N THR A 150 6.30 -7.51 18.09
CA THR A 150 5.11 -8.13 17.52
C THR A 150 3.98 -7.10 17.53
N TYR A 151 3.95 -6.25 16.51
CA TYR A 151 2.90 -5.25 16.37
C TYR A 151 1.57 -5.91 16.02
N THR A 152 0.55 -5.63 16.81
CA THR A 152 -0.82 -6.10 16.58
C THR A 152 -1.78 -4.91 16.55
N GLN A 153 -2.70 -4.93 15.59
CA GLN A 153 -3.84 -4.01 15.57
C GLN A 153 -5.09 -4.83 15.91
N LYS A 154 -5.71 -4.53 17.04
CA LYS A 154 -7.01 -5.12 17.41
C LYS A 154 -8.09 -4.45 16.56
N ILE A 155 -8.91 -5.27 15.91
CA ILE A 155 -10.02 -4.85 15.06
C ILE A 155 -11.30 -5.41 15.69
N PRO A 156 -12.35 -4.59 15.90
CA PRO A 156 -13.62 -5.07 16.45
C PRO A 156 -14.34 -5.98 15.45
N SER A 157 -15.10 -6.95 15.97
CA SER A 157 -15.94 -7.82 15.14
C SER A 157 -17.15 -7.06 14.60
N ASP A 158 -17.69 -7.54 13.47
CA ASP A 158 -18.95 -7.07 12.89
C ASP A 158 -18.98 -5.57 12.58
N LYS A 159 -17.81 -5.00 12.25
CA LYS A 159 -17.65 -3.58 11.91
C LYS A 159 -17.19 -3.38 10.47
N LEU A 160 -17.65 -2.30 9.85
CA LEU A 160 -17.14 -1.82 8.58
C LEU A 160 -15.84 -1.03 8.83
N ILE A 161 -14.73 -1.62 8.39
CA ILE A 161 -13.39 -1.08 8.61
C ILE A 161 -12.89 -0.39 7.34
N GLN A 162 -12.40 0.84 7.49
CA GLN A 162 -11.57 1.48 6.48
C GLN A 162 -10.10 1.41 6.91
N MET A 163 -9.26 0.93 6.01
CA MET A 163 -7.80 0.95 6.18
C MET A 163 -7.20 1.94 5.20
N VAL A 164 -6.35 2.83 5.69
CA VAL A 164 -5.61 3.81 4.91
C VAL A 164 -4.14 3.39 4.91
N PHE A 165 -3.67 2.93 3.76
CA PHE A 165 -2.27 2.54 3.57
C PHE A 165 -1.47 3.69 2.98
N THR A 166 -0.31 3.96 3.56
CA THR A 166 0.54 5.08 3.17
C THR A 166 2.01 4.65 3.08
N ASN A 167 2.80 5.45 2.38
CA ASN A 167 4.25 5.36 2.32
C ASN A 167 4.80 6.78 2.37
N ILE A 168 4.91 7.32 3.60
CA ILE A 168 5.29 8.71 3.88
C ILE A 168 6.36 8.78 4.98
N GLY A 169 6.98 9.96 5.13
CA GLY A 169 8.11 10.14 6.04
C GLY A 169 9.42 9.63 5.45
N ASN A 170 10.48 9.58 6.26
CA ASN A 170 11.76 9.04 5.83
C ASN A 170 11.65 7.51 5.61
N GLY A 171 12.31 6.98 4.59
CA GLY A 171 12.15 5.57 4.19
C GLY A 171 10.91 5.29 3.32
N SER A 172 10.25 6.34 2.84
CA SER A 172 9.25 6.27 1.75
C SER A 172 9.91 6.31 0.37
N GLY A 173 9.11 6.15 -0.70
CA GLY A 173 9.54 6.10 -2.10
C GLY A 173 9.34 4.76 -2.78
N TRP A 174 8.89 3.74 -2.03
CA TRP A 174 8.79 2.36 -2.51
C TRP A 174 7.34 1.93 -2.63
N SER A 175 7.05 1.10 -3.63
CA SER A 175 5.75 0.47 -3.76
C SER A 175 5.67 -0.80 -2.90
N HIS A 176 4.59 -0.94 -2.15
CA HIS A 176 4.37 -2.05 -1.24
C HIS A 176 3.08 -2.80 -1.63
N PRO A 177 3.17 -4.04 -2.14
CA PRO A 177 1.97 -4.86 -2.31
C PRO A 177 1.47 -5.31 -0.94
N ILE A 178 0.20 -5.04 -0.63
CA ILE A 178 -0.41 -5.39 0.65
C ILE A 178 -1.33 -6.60 0.47
N HIS A 179 -1.14 -7.60 1.32
CA HIS A 179 -1.95 -8.81 1.37
C HIS A 179 -2.60 -8.93 2.76
N LEU A 180 -3.89 -9.32 2.79
CA LEU A 180 -4.67 -9.48 4.01
C LEU A 180 -5.21 -10.91 4.09
N HIS A 181 -4.94 -11.59 5.21
CA HIS A 181 -5.46 -12.93 5.46
C HIS A 181 -6.91 -12.89 5.95
N GLY A 182 -7.68 -13.91 5.61
CA GLY A 182 -9.04 -14.15 6.12
C GLY A 182 -10.13 -13.22 5.56
N HIS A 183 -9.80 -12.27 4.69
CA HIS A 183 -10.76 -11.28 4.16
C HIS A 183 -10.42 -10.91 2.71
N THR A 184 -11.45 -10.57 1.93
CA THR A 184 -11.34 -9.74 0.73
C THR A 184 -11.60 -8.29 1.08
N PHE A 185 -11.00 -7.35 0.35
CA PHE A 185 -11.23 -5.93 0.56
C PHE A 185 -11.48 -5.21 -0.77
N ASN A 186 -12.25 -4.13 -0.69
CA ASN A 186 -12.47 -3.24 -1.84
C ASN A 186 -11.49 -2.08 -1.78
N VAL A 187 -10.75 -1.86 -2.86
CA VAL A 187 -9.99 -0.62 -3.04
C VAL A 187 -11.00 0.43 -3.52
N ILE A 188 -11.13 1.53 -2.78
CA ILE A 188 -12.09 2.60 -3.09
C ILE A 188 -11.41 3.90 -3.51
N LYS A 189 -10.10 4.02 -3.25
CA LYS A 189 -9.29 5.18 -3.62
C LYS A 189 -7.81 4.81 -3.64
N MET A 190 -7.07 5.38 -4.57
CA MET A 190 -5.61 5.34 -4.60
C MET A 190 -5.05 6.77 -4.72
N GLY A 191 -4.21 7.20 -3.78
CA GLY A 191 -3.56 8.52 -3.85
C GLY A 191 -2.10 8.37 -4.22
N LEU A 192 -1.65 9.04 -5.29
CA LEU A 192 -0.24 9.11 -5.65
C LEU A 192 0.37 10.43 -5.16
N GLY A 193 1.68 10.41 -4.90
CA GLY A 193 2.47 11.62 -4.69
C GLY A 193 2.75 12.37 -6.00
N SER A 194 3.61 13.38 -5.92
CA SER A 194 4.10 14.09 -7.10
C SER A 194 5.36 13.44 -7.62
N TYR A 195 5.42 13.19 -8.93
CA TYR A 195 6.55 12.54 -9.59
C TYR A 195 7.16 13.45 -10.66
N THR A 196 8.46 13.26 -10.92
CA THR A 196 9.13 13.90 -12.05
C THR A 196 8.62 13.25 -13.34
N PRO A 197 8.04 14.01 -14.29
CA PRO A 197 7.40 13.43 -15.47
C PRO A 197 8.29 12.53 -16.33
N ASP A 198 9.59 12.84 -16.41
CA ASP A 198 10.51 12.15 -17.33
C ASP A 198 11.18 10.92 -16.74
N THR A 199 11.39 10.91 -15.42
CA THR A 199 12.13 9.85 -14.72
C THR A 199 11.24 8.97 -13.85
N GLY A 200 10.01 9.40 -13.55
CA GLY A 200 9.12 8.69 -12.63
C GLY A 200 9.62 8.69 -11.18
N ILE A 201 10.56 9.58 -10.83
CA ILE A 201 11.09 9.70 -9.46
C ILE A 201 10.11 10.48 -8.59
N LEU A 202 9.80 9.96 -7.40
CA LEU A 202 8.96 10.63 -6.40
C LEU A 202 9.62 11.92 -5.91
N VAL A 203 8.93 13.05 -6.07
CA VAL A 203 9.36 14.39 -5.63
C VAL A 203 8.79 14.71 -4.25
N ALA A 204 7.52 14.38 -4.02
CA ALA A 204 6.85 14.67 -2.76
C ALA A 204 5.73 13.64 -2.50
N PRO A 205 5.46 13.29 -1.23
CA PRO A 205 4.35 12.41 -0.89
C PRO A 205 3.00 13.07 -1.21
N ASN A 206 1.96 12.23 -1.31
CA ASN A 206 0.59 12.69 -1.40
C ASN A 206 0.23 13.59 -0.19
N GLN A 207 -0.52 14.66 -0.44
CA GLN A 207 -0.81 15.70 0.55
C GLN A 207 -2.12 15.49 1.33
N ASP A 208 -2.84 14.41 1.08
CA ASP A 208 -4.10 14.11 1.77
C ASP A 208 -3.86 13.63 3.21
N ILE A 209 -2.69 13.07 3.50
CA ILE A 209 -2.29 12.54 4.80
C ILE A 209 -1.16 13.39 5.39
N ILE A 210 -1.22 13.65 6.69
CA ILE A 210 -0.13 14.30 7.43
C ILE A 210 0.33 13.44 8.59
N CYS A 211 1.62 13.59 8.88
CA CYS A 211 2.23 13.02 10.06
C CYS A 211 2.02 13.91 11.29
N THR A 212 1.63 13.33 12.42
CA THR A 212 1.26 14.11 13.62
C THR A 212 2.17 13.89 14.83
N ASP A 213 3.07 12.92 14.77
CA ASP A 213 3.98 12.61 15.88
C ASP A 213 5.29 13.42 15.85
N GLY A 214 5.53 14.21 14.79
CA GLY A 214 6.77 14.94 14.58
C GLY A 214 8.00 14.04 14.38
N ARG A 215 7.80 12.72 14.24
CA ARG A 215 8.86 11.72 14.09
C ARG A 215 9.25 11.59 12.63
N LYS A 216 10.52 11.29 12.41
CA LYS A 216 11.13 11.18 11.09
C LYS A 216 10.46 10.15 10.18
N PHE A 217 10.05 9.00 10.74
CA PHE A 217 9.52 7.85 10.01
C PHE A 217 8.00 7.77 9.97
N CYS A 218 7.32 8.74 10.57
CA CYS A 218 5.88 8.79 10.66
C CYS A 218 5.20 7.52 11.19
N SER A 219 5.13 7.41 12.52
CA SER A 219 4.41 6.34 13.22
C SER A 219 2.93 6.65 13.46
N THR A 220 2.56 7.93 13.49
CA THR A 220 1.18 8.38 13.66
C THR A 220 0.79 9.39 12.58
N MET A 221 -0.34 9.13 11.94
CA MET A 221 -0.85 9.91 10.81
C MET A 221 -2.36 10.09 10.87
N ARG A 222 -2.87 11.04 10.11
CA ARG A 222 -4.30 11.28 9.90
C ARG A 222 -4.54 11.99 8.58
N TRP A 223 -5.80 12.07 8.15
CA TRP A 223 -6.19 13.00 7.10
C TRP A 223 -5.79 14.43 7.45
N LYS A 224 -5.21 15.14 6.47
CA LYS A 224 -4.89 16.56 6.55
C LYS A 224 -6.16 17.37 6.74
N ASP A 225 -7.16 17.09 5.92
CA ASP A 225 -8.50 17.64 6.01
C ASP A 225 -9.39 16.68 6.81
N SER A 226 -9.78 17.11 8.02
CA SER A 226 -10.64 16.33 8.91
C SER A 226 -12.03 16.08 8.35
N SER A 227 -12.46 16.82 7.32
CA SER A 227 -13.73 16.56 6.63
C SER A 227 -13.74 15.15 5.99
N ARG A 228 -12.56 14.56 5.74
CA ARG A 228 -12.42 13.24 5.10
C ARG A 228 -12.43 12.05 6.04
N ASN A 229 -12.45 12.28 7.34
CA ASN A 229 -12.47 11.21 8.34
C ASN A 229 -13.70 10.32 8.18
N ASN A 230 -13.60 9.08 8.68
CA ASN A 230 -14.72 8.15 8.78
C ASN A 230 -15.39 7.85 7.42
N GLY A 231 -14.58 7.72 6.37
CA GLY A 231 -15.07 7.37 5.03
C GLY A 231 -15.73 8.50 4.27
N ASN A 232 -15.48 9.76 4.61
CA ASN A 232 -15.95 10.91 3.82
C ASN A 232 -14.88 11.41 2.82
N VAL A 233 -14.23 10.49 2.11
CA VAL A 233 -13.13 10.83 1.20
C VAL A 233 -13.67 11.42 -0.10
N THR A 234 -13.29 12.66 -0.43
CA THR A 234 -13.73 13.35 -1.65
C THR A 234 -13.29 12.63 -2.94
N GLY A 235 -14.16 12.63 -3.95
CA GLY A 235 -13.94 11.90 -5.21
C GLY A 235 -14.32 10.42 -5.15
N MET A 236 -15.02 9.99 -4.10
CA MET A 236 -15.77 8.72 -4.03
C MET A 236 -17.24 8.88 -4.50
N ASN A 237 -17.59 10.02 -5.12
CA ASN A 237 -18.95 10.40 -5.54
C ASN A 237 -18.96 10.96 -6.96
#